data_AF-A0A5N9FXX0-F1
#
_entry.id   AF-A0A5N9FXX0-F1
#
_cell.length_a   1.000
_cell.length_b   1.000
_cell.length_c   1.000
_cell.angle_alpha   90.00
_cell.angle_beta   90.00
_cell.angle_gamma   90.00
#
_symmetry.space_group_name_H-M   'P 1'
#
loop_
_entity.id
_entity.type
_entity.pdbx_description
1 polymer ?
#
loop_
_entity_poly.entity_id
_entity_poly.type
_entity_poly.pdbx_seq_one_letter_code
_entity_poly.pdbx_strand_id
1 'polypeptide(L)'
;MSNSDLFRKAWGSFATGVSLITTVEENGSVHGMTANGIASVSLEPMLAMVCVGHFAKTYPILESTGKFGINILAEGQKAIAEYYAKSDPPSGVISPAMFRFTETGTPFLEGSLASMDCQIVNAHKEGDHTVFIGEVSEIEISEGSPLLFYTGKWMTITQ
;
A
#
# COMPACT_ATOMS: atom_id res chain seq x y z
N MET A 1 -32.34 3.23 -1.92
CA MET A 1 -31.64 3.06 -3.21
C MET A 1 -30.15 3.24 -2.96
N SER A 2 -29.29 2.49 -3.65
CA SER A 2 -27.84 2.62 -3.54
C SER A 2 -27.32 3.82 -4.34
N ASN A 3 -26.23 4.44 -3.86
CA ASN A 3 -25.46 5.45 -4.57
C ASN A 3 -23.99 5.45 -4.09
N SER A 4 -23.12 6.18 -4.79
CA SER A 4 -21.67 6.20 -4.51
C SER A 4 -21.32 6.75 -3.13
N ASP A 5 -22.05 7.75 -2.62
CA ASP A 5 -21.79 8.33 -1.29
C ASP A 5 -22.12 7.34 -0.18
N LEU A 6 -23.27 6.66 -0.30
CA LEU A 6 -23.67 5.60 0.63
C LEU A 6 -22.70 4.43 0.59
N PHE A 7 -22.21 4.06 -0.60
CA PHE A 7 -21.21 3.00 -0.77
C PHE A 7 -19.88 3.37 -0.10
N ARG A 8 -19.36 4.59 -0.31
CA ARG A 8 -18.14 5.08 0.36
C ARG A 8 -18.31 5.12 1.88
N LYS A 9 -19.48 5.58 2.36
CA LYS A 9 -19.79 5.61 3.79
C LYS A 9 -19.83 4.21 4.40
N ALA A 10 -20.42 3.24 3.69
CA ALA A 10 -20.47 1.84 4.12
C ALA A 10 -19.06 1.25 4.25
N TRP A 11 -18.19 1.46 3.26
CA TRP A 11 -16.78 1.03 3.35
C TRP A 11 -16.00 1.74 4.45
N GLY A 12 -16.32 3.01 4.73
CA GLY A 12 -15.74 3.73 5.86
C GLY A 12 -16.05 3.12 7.23
N SER A 13 -17.08 2.27 7.34
CA SER A 13 -17.41 1.53 8.57
C SER A 13 -16.56 0.27 8.78
N PHE A 14 -15.80 -0.17 7.77
CA PHE A 14 -14.82 -1.24 7.92
C PHE A 14 -13.48 -0.62 8.32
N ALA A 15 -13.09 -0.75 9.59
CA ALA A 15 -11.80 -0.26 10.06
C ALA A 15 -10.67 -1.09 9.42
N THR A 16 -9.65 -0.41 8.91
CA THR A 16 -8.50 -1.06 8.28
C THR A 16 -7.21 -0.62 8.92
N GLY A 17 -6.17 -1.46 8.80
CA GLY A 17 -4.80 -0.97 8.86
C GLY A 17 -4.51 -0.01 7.70
N VAL A 18 -3.36 0.64 7.76
CA VAL A 18 -2.84 1.49 6.67
C VAL A 18 -1.54 0.85 6.16
N SER A 19 -1.36 0.85 4.85
CA SER A 19 -0.14 0.36 4.22
C SER A 19 0.44 1.38 3.25
N LEU A 20 1.74 1.27 2.99
CA LEU A 20 2.41 1.92 1.88
C LEU A 20 2.77 0.87 0.84
N ILE A 21 2.22 1.03 -0.36
CA ILE A 21 2.58 0.24 -1.53
C ILE A 21 3.78 0.89 -2.18
N THR A 22 4.86 0.14 -2.35
CA THR A 22 6.11 0.64 -2.92
C THR A 22 6.44 -0.06 -4.23
N THR A 23 7.12 0.63 -5.12
CA THR A 23 7.74 0.07 -6.33
C THR A 23 8.86 1.01 -6.78
N VAL A 24 9.50 0.72 -7.90
CA VAL A 24 10.63 1.50 -8.42
C VAL A 24 10.26 2.08 -9.77
N GLU A 25 10.49 3.38 -9.95
CA GLU A 25 10.34 4.04 -11.25
C GLU A 25 11.49 3.68 -12.21
N GLU A 26 11.31 3.96 -13.50
CA GLU A 26 12.35 3.72 -14.53
C GLU A 26 13.69 4.42 -14.22
N ASN A 27 13.64 5.56 -13.53
CA ASN A 27 14.83 6.31 -13.11
C ASN A 27 15.51 5.74 -11.85
N GLY A 28 15.01 4.64 -11.29
CA GLY A 28 15.52 3.99 -10.08
C GLY A 28 15.02 4.59 -8.76
N SER A 29 14.20 5.64 -8.79
CA SER A 29 13.61 6.25 -7.59
C SER A 29 12.47 5.40 -7.02
N VAL A 30 12.26 5.49 -5.70
CA VAL A 30 11.13 4.81 -5.05
C VAL A 30 9.84 5.56 -5.33
N HIS A 31 8.87 4.85 -5.88
CA HIS A 31 7.48 5.29 -5.94
C HIS A 31 6.69 4.68 -4.78
N GLY A 32 5.77 5.46 -4.21
CA GLY A 32 4.96 5.04 -3.08
C GLY A 32 3.50 5.47 -3.20
N MET A 33 2.59 4.67 -2.65
CA MET A 33 1.15 4.97 -2.57
C MET A 33 0.55 4.44 -1.28
N THR A 34 -0.03 5.33 -0.49
CA THR A 34 -0.80 4.92 0.68
C THR A 34 -2.04 4.16 0.24
N ALA A 35 -2.24 2.96 0.79
CA ALA A 35 -3.38 2.12 0.47
C ALA A 35 -3.91 1.41 1.72
N ASN A 36 -5.22 1.16 1.73
CA ASN A 36 -5.86 0.23 2.66
C ASN A 36 -6.74 -0.82 1.96
N GLY A 37 -6.76 -0.81 0.62
CA GLY A 37 -7.38 -1.85 -0.20
C GLY A 37 -6.43 -3.01 -0.45
N ILE A 38 -5.94 -3.64 0.62
CA ILE A 38 -5.09 -4.85 0.56
C ILE A 38 -5.75 -6.02 1.28
N ALA A 39 -5.37 -7.24 0.91
CA ALA A 39 -5.77 -8.45 1.63
C ALA A 39 -4.76 -9.59 1.42
N SER A 40 -4.67 -10.49 2.40
CA SER A 40 -4.08 -11.82 2.20
C SER A 40 -5.07 -12.68 1.39
N VAL A 41 -4.56 -13.43 0.42
CA VAL A 41 -5.36 -14.23 -0.53
C VAL A 41 -5.16 -15.72 -0.31
N SER A 42 -3.92 -16.18 -0.09
CA SER A 42 -3.57 -17.59 0.03
C SER A 42 -2.32 -17.78 0.87
N LEU A 43 -2.17 -18.98 1.48
CA LEU A 43 -0.95 -19.42 2.16
C LEU A 43 -0.10 -20.37 1.30
N GLU A 44 -0.71 -21.13 0.39
CA GLU A 44 0.00 -22.07 -0.50
C GLU A 44 -0.50 -21.96 -1.95
N PRO A 45 0.19 -21.19 -2.84
CA PRO A 45 1.33 -20.32 -2.53
C PRO A 45 0.92 -19.10 -1.70
N MET A 46 1.90 -18.39 -1.12
CA MET A 46 1.66 -17.16 -0.35
C MET A 46 1.26 -16.04 -1.30
N LEU A 47 0.00 -15.63 -1.27
CA LEU A 47 -0.54 -14.59 -2.15
C LEU A 47 -1.11 -13.43 -1.34
N ALA A 48 -0.84 -12.21 -1.80
CA ALA A 48 -1.44 -10.98 -1.31
C ALA A 48 -1.98 -10.15 -2.49
N MET A 49 -2.99 -9.31 -2.23
CA MET A 49 -3.55 -8.42 -3.25
C MET A 49 -3.52 -6.95 -2.84
N VAL A 50 -3.50 -6.08 -3.85
CA VAL A 50 -3.74 -4.64 -3.73
C VAL A 50 -4.67 -4.17 -4.86
N CYS A 51 -5.67 -3.36 -4.50
CA CYS A 51 -6.51 -2.65 -5.46
C CYS A 51 -5.89 -1.28 -5.79
N VAL A 52 -5.62 -1.02 -7.08
CA VAL A 52 -5.02 0.25 -7.53
C VAL A 52 -5.93 0.90 -8.57
N GLY A 53 -6.30 2.15 -8.33
CA GLY A 53 -7.16 2.92 -9.24
C GLY A 53 -6.41 3.30 -10.53
N HIS A 54 -7.08 3.28 -11.67
CA HIS A 54 -6.45 3.55 -12.98
C HIS A 54 -5.89 4.98 -13.11
N PHE A 55 -6.37 5.92 -12.29
CA PHE A 55 -5.86 7.30 -12.24
C PHE A 55 -4.65 7.47 -11.30
N ALA A 56 -4.29 6.45 -10.52
CA ALA A 56 -3.11 6.51 -9.67
C ALA A 56 -1.84 6.36 -10.52
N LYS A 57 -0.82 7.19 -10.27
CA LYS A 57 0.50 7.07 -10.93
C LYS A 57 1.13 5.69 -10.72
N THR A 58 0.80 5.03 -9.61
CA THR A 58 1.22 3.66 -9.28
C THR A 58 0.76 2.64 -10.32
N TYR A 59 -0.42 2.82 -10.92
CA TYR A 59 -1.03 1.85 -11.81
C TYR A 59 -0.13 1.46 -13.00
N PRO A 60 0.31 2.39 -13.87
CA PRO A 60 1.19 2.05 -14.99
C PRO A 60 2.57 1.55 -14.53
N ILE A 61 3.03 1.95 -13.34
CA ILE A 61 4.32 1.48 -12.80
C ILE A 61 4.22 0.01 -12.38
N LEU A 62 3.11 -0.43 -11.79
CA LEU A 62 2.91 -1.84 -11.47
C LEU A 62 2.75 -2.69 -12.73
N GLU A 63 2.04 -2.17 -13.75
CA GLU A 63 1.94 -2.86 -15.04
C GLU A 63 3.30 -3.05 -15.71
N SER A 64 4.21 -2.08 -15.59
CA SER A 64 5.54 -2.15 -16.21
C SER A 64 6.55 -2.95 -15.40
N THR A 65 6.58 -2.77 -14.08
CA THR A 65 7.58 -3.38 -13.19
C THR A 65 7.23 -4.82 -12.80
N GLY A 66 5.94 -5.18 -12.81
CA GLY A 66 5.47 -6.49 -12.40
C GLY A 66 5.71 -6.79 -10.91
N LYS A 67 6.05 -5.81 -10.07
CA LYS A 67 6.37 -6.04 -8.66
C LYS A 67 5.91 -4.88 -7.78
N PHE A 68 5.63 -5.19 -6.52
CA PHE A 68 5.32 -4.19 -5.50
C PHE A 68 5.70 -4.67 -4.11
N GLY A 69 6.00 -3.73 -3.22
CA GLY A 69 6.10 -3.97 -1.79
C GLY A 69 4.80 -3.62 -1.09
N ILE A 70 4.39 -4.40 -0.09
CA ILE A 70 3.36 -4.02 0.87
C ILE A 70 4.04 -3.74 2.20
N ASN A 71 3.92 -2.51 2.70
CA ASN A 71 4.48 -2.11 4.00
C ASN A 71 3.35 -1.71 4.96
N ILE A 72 3.07 -2.52 5.98
CA ILE A 72 2.03 -2.26 6.98
C ILE A 72 2.55 -1.20 7.96
N LEU A 73 1.84 -0.08 8.08
CA LEU A 73 2.33 1.08 8.81
C LEU A 73 2.10 0.98 10.32
N ALA A 74 3.13 1.35 11.08
CA ALA A 74 3.06 1.56 12.51
C ALA A 74 2.39 2.92 12.84
N GLU A 75 1.86 3.04 14.06
CA GLU A 75 1.18 4.24 14.58
C GLU A 75 1.96 5.55 14.34
N GLY A 76 3.28 5.51 14.51
CA GLY A 76 4.16 6.67 14.31
C GLY A 76 4.35 7.12 12.86
N GLN A 77 3.86 6.35 11.87
CA GLN A 77 4.11 6.57 10.45
C GLN A 77 2.98 7.34 9.74
N LYS A 78 2.11 8.03 10.49
CA LYS A 78 1.04 8.87 9.92
C LYS A 78 1.56 9.91 8.92
N ALA A 79 2.69 10.57 9.20
CA ALA A 79 3.25 11.57 8.30
C ALA A 79 3.67 10.98 6.94
N ILE A 80 4.19 9.74 6.94
CA ILE A 80 4.51 8.98 5.72
C ILE A 80 3.22 8.66 4.96
N ALA A 81 2.19 8.17 5.66
CA ALA A 81 0.89 7.86 5.06
C ALA A 81 0.26 9.10 4.39
N GLU A 82 0.31 10.26 5.05
CA GLU A 82 -0.22 11.52 4.51
C GLU A 82 0.58 12.06 3.32
N TYR A 83 1.90 11.83 3.30
CA TYR A 83 2.76 12.20 2.17
C TYR A 83 2.39 11.38 0.92
N TYR A 84 2.32 10.06 1.04
CA TYR A 84 2.06 9.14 -0.07
C TYR A 84 0.57 8.94 -0.42
N ALA A 85 -0.34 9.59 0.30
CA ALA A 85 -1.76 9.65 -0.07
C ALA A 85 -2.07 10.74 -1.12
N LYS A 86 -1.12 11.67 -1.35
CA LYS A 86 -1.29 12.78 -2.30
C LYS A 86 -0.74 12.41 -3.67
N SER A 87 -1.47 12.70 -4.73
CA SER A 87 -1.03 12.46 -6.11
C SER A 87 0.18 13.31 -6.51
N ASP A 88 0.29 14.52 -5.95
CA ASP A 88 1.38 15.48 -6.17
C ASP A 88 1.75 16.17 -4.86
N PRO A 89 2.81 15.73 -4.15
CA PRO A 89 3.31 16.49 -3.02
C PRO A 89 3.83 17.86 -3.48
N PRO A 90 3.66 18.93 -2.68
CA PRO A 90 4.14 20.26 -3.04
C PRO A 90 5.65 20.26 -3.33
N SER A 91 6.07 21.05 -4.32
CA SER A 91 7.49 21.23 -4.66
C SER A 91 8.31 21.58 -3.41
N GLY A 92 9.41 20.86 -3.20
CA GLY A 92 10.32 21.07 -2.07
C GLY A 92 9.99 20.29 -0.79
N VAL A 93 8.88 19.53 -0.77
CA VAL A 93 8.59 18.62 0.35
C VAL A 93 9.30 17.28 0.14
N ILE A 94 10.32 17.03 0.96
CA ILE A 94 11.08 15.78 0.96
C ILE A 94 10.25 14.70 1.66
N SER A 95 10.27 13.50 1.10
CA SER A 95 9.63 12.33 1.70
C SER A 95 10.23 12.05 3.09
N PRO A 96 9.42 11.83 4.14
CA PRO A 96 9.92 11.45 5.45
C PRO A 96 10.32 9.96 5.54
N ALA A 97 10.14 9.19 4.47
CA ALA A 97 10.40 7.77 4.45
C ALA A 97 11.88 7.44 4.15
N MET A 98 12.38 6.42 4.82
CA MET A 98 13.65 5.75 4.50
C MET A 98 13.35 4.33 4.03
N PHE A 99 14.09 3.89 3.02
CA PHE A 99 13.86 2.60 2.39
C PHE A 99 15.14 1.77 2.34
N ARG A 100 15.00 0.49 2.68
CA ARG A 100 15.94 -0.58 2.32
C ARG A 100 15.41 -1.26 1.07
N PHE A 101 16.29 -1.78 0.21
CA PHE A 101 15.89 -2.59 -0.93
C PHE A 101 16.07 -4.08 -0.62
N THR A 102 15.11 -4.91 -1.04
CA THR A 102 15.24 -6.38 -1.05
C THR A 102 16.22 -6.84 -2.13
N GLU A 103 16.57 -8.12 -2.14
CA GLU A 103 17.44 -8.70 -3.18
C GLU A 103 16.84 -8.55 -4.58
N THR A 104 15.50 -8.54 -4.70
CA THR A 104 14.78 -8.36 -5.96
C THR A 104 14.60 -6.88 -6.35
N GLY A 105 15.05 -5.96 -5.50
CA GLY A 105 14.96 -4.51 -5.70
C GLY A 105 13.62 -3.89 -5.28
N THR A 106 12.79 -4.59 -4.50
CA THR A 106 11.56 -4.02 -3.95
C THR A 106 11.88 -3.13 -2.73
N PRO A 107 11.37 -1.89 -2.64
CA PRO A 107 11.65 -1.02 -1.49
C PRO A 107 10.82 -1.40 -0.27
N PHE A 108 11.48 -1.73 0.84
CA PHE A 108 10.87 -1.91 2.16
C PHE A 108 11.02 -0.65 3.01
N LEU A 109 9.93 -0.22 3.62
CA LEU A 109 9.86 0.97 4.46
C LEU A 109 10.40 0.65 5.85
N GLU A 110 11.42 1.40 6.27
CA GLU A 110 11.96 1.28 7.62
C GLU A 110 10.93 1.63 8.71
N GLY A 111 10.88 0.82 9.77
CA GLY A 111 9.96 1.00 10.89
C GLY A 111 8.51 0.59 10.61
N SER A 112 8.23 -0.06 9.47
CA SER A 112 6.95 -0.72 9.22
C SER A 112 6.76 -1.94 10.14
N LEU A 113 5.51 -2.28 10.46
CA LEU A 113 5.18 -3.47 11.26
C LEU A 113 5.39 -4.76 10.48
N ALA A 114 5.18 -4.71 9.17
CA ALA A 114 5.52 -5.80 8.28
C ALA A 114 5.80 -5.25 6.89
N SER A 115 6.73 -5.88 6.18
CA SER A 115 7.02 -5.62 4.77
C SER A 115 6.99 -6.92 3.99
N MET A 116 6.42 -6.90 2.79
CA MET A 116 6.29 -8.07 1.92
C MET A 116 6.69 -7.72 0.49
N ASP A 117 7.57 -8.53 -0.09
CA ASP A 117 8.01 -8.42 -1.49
C ASP A 117 7.09 -9.26 -2.37
N CYS A 118 6.36 -8.61 -3.27
CA CYS A 118 5.30 -9.24 -4.06
C CYS A 118 5.62 -9.17 -5.55
N GLN A 119 5.80 -10.34 -6.18
CA GLN A 119 5.87 -10.47 -7.64
C GLN A 119 4.45 -10.65 -8.20
N ILE A 120 4.01 -9.77 -9.10
CA ILE A 120 2.67 -9.85 -9.69
C ILE A 120 2.55 -11.12 -10.52
N VAL A 121 1.57 -11.96 -10.18
CA VAL A 121 1.22 -13.19 -10.90
C VAL A 121 -0.09 -13.03 -11.68
N ASN A 122 -1.00 -12.18 -11.20
CA ASN A 122 -2.28 -11.92 -11.84
C ASN A 122 -2.69 -10.45 -11.69
N ALA A 123 -3.41 -9.93 -12.69
CA ALA A 123 -4.01 -8.60 -12.66
C ALA A 123 -5.43 -8.67 -13.25
N HIS A 124 -6.42 -8.22 -12.48
CA HIS A 124 -7.83 -8.26 -12.86
C HIS A 124 -8.41 -6.84 -12.90
N LYS A 125 -8.83 -6.39 -14.09
CA LYS A 125 -9.45 -5.08 -14.26
C LYS A 125 -10.91 -5.12 -13.80
N GLU A 126 -11.23 -4.38 -12.74
CA GLU A 126 -12.54 -4.37 -12.10
C GLU A 126 -13.04 -2.93 -11.91
N GLY A 127 -13.85 -2.46 -12.86
CA GLY A 127 -14.37 -1.09 -12.85
C GLY A 127 -13.27 -0.04 -13.07
N ASP A 128 -13.10 0.87 -12.11
CA ASP A 128 -12.10 1.94 -12.11
C ASP A 128 -10.78 1.56 -11.39
N HIS A 129 -10.66 0.30 -10.96
CA HIS A 129 -9.48 -0.26 -10.32
C HIS A 129 -9.01 -1.52 -11.03
N THR A 130 -7.76 -1.90 -10.77
CA THR A 130 -7.23 -3.23 -11.04
C THR A 130 -6.83 -3.89 -9.73
N VAL A 131 -7.24 -5.14 -9.56
CA VAL A 131 -6.79 -6.01 -8.48
C VAL A 131 -5.51 -6.69 -8.92
N PHE A 132 -4.38 -6.26 -8.37
CA PHE A 132 -3.11 -6.94 -8.55
C PHE A 132 -2.95 -8.00 -7.48
N ILE A 133 -2.62 -9.22 -7.88
CA ILE A 133 -2.31 -10.34 -7.00
C ILE A 133 -0.82 -10.63 -7.16
N GLY A 134 -0.09 -10.57 -6.06
CA GLY A 134 1.33 -10.87 -5.99
C GLY A 134 1.62 -12.12 -5.17
N GLU A 135 2.56 -12.92 -5.65
CA GLU A 135 3.19 -13.99 -4.89
C GLU A 135 4.30 -13.41 -4.01
N VAL A 136 4.30 -13.77 -2.73
CA VAL A 136 5.20 -13.18 -1.72
C VAL A 136 6.49 -13.99 -1.63
N SER A 137 7.64 -13.35 -1.81
CA SER A 137 8.96 -14.00 -1.79
C SER A 137 9.83 -13.63 -0.59
N GLU A 138 9.67 -12.44 -0.01
CA GLU A 138 10.41 -11.97 1.17
C GLU A 138 9.44 -11.30 2.15
N ILE A 139 9.62 -11.54 3.45
CA ILE A 139 8.80 -10.95 4.52
C ILE A 139 9.70 -10.46 5.66
N GLU A 140 9.47 -9.25 6.13
CA GLU A 140 10.00 -8.73 7.40
C GLU A 140 8.85 -8.38 8.34
N ILE A 141 9.06 -8.57 9.65
CA ILE A 141 8.08 -8.29 10.70
C ILE A 141 8.79 -7.54 11.83
N SER A 142 8.11 -6.53 12.37
CA SER A 142 8.54 -5.76 13.54
C SER A 142 7.41 -5.66 14.57
N GLU A 143 7.77 -5.37 15.82
CA GLU A 143 6.80 -5.12 16.89
C GLU A 143 6.27 -3.68 16.85
N GLY A 144 5.06 -3.46 17.37
CA GLY A 144 4.46 -2.13 17.55
C GLY A 144 2.94 -2.12 17.40
N SER A 145 2.36 -0.92 17.47
CA SER A 145 0.93 -0.68 17.26
C SER A 145 0.65 -0.22 15.84
N PRO A 146 -0.46 -0.65 15.20
CA PRO A 146 -0.77 -0.27 13.82
C PRO A 146 -1.34 1.14 13.73
N LEU A 147 -1.02 1.82 12.62
CA LEU A 147 -1.81 2.96 12.17
C LEU A 147 -3.12 2.44 11.56
N LEU A 148 -4.23 3.00 12.01
CA LEU A 148 -5.57 2.61 11.56
C LEU A 148 -6.24 3.73 10.78
N PHE A 149 -7.17 3.35 9.91
CA PHE A 149 -8.08 4.26 9.22
C PHE A 149 -9.52 3.80 9.38
N TYR A 150 -10.37 4.68 9.90
CA TYR A 150 -11.77 4.38 10.17
C TYR A 150 -12.63 5.63 9.99
N THR A 151 -13.74 5.52 9.25
CA THR A 151 -14.68 6.63 8.97
C THR A 151 -14.03 7.91 8.42
N GLY A 152 -12.96 7.78 7.63
CA GLY A 152 -12.23 8.92 7.08
C GLY A 152 -11.24 9.57 8.06
N LYS A 153 -10.91 8.91 9.17
CA LYS A 153 -10.03 9.43 10.22
C LYS A 153 -8.91 8.46 10.53
N TRP A 154 -7.74 9.02 10.84
CA TRP A 154 -6.62 8.30 11.43
C TRP A 154 -6.96 7.89 12.86
N MET A 155 -6.67 6.64 13.22
CA MET A 155 -6.94 6.06 14.53
C MET A 155 -5.73 5.25 14.99
N THR A 156 -5.68 4.95 16.29
CA THR A 156 -4.67 4.09 16.92
C THR A 156 -5.35 3.13 17.88
N ILE A 157 -4.71 2.02 18.20
CA ILE A 157 -5.23 1.07 19.20
C ILE A 157 -4.91 1.62 20.58
N THR A 158 -5.94 1.90 21.37
CA THR A 158 -5.78 2.14 22.81
C THR A 158 -5.94 0.79 23.51
N GLN A 159 -4.89 0.33 24.17
CA GLN A 159 -4.96 -0.83 25.07
C GLN A 159 -5.47 -0.40 26.45
#